data_AF-A0A966SKC8-F1
#
_entry.id   AF-A0A966SKC8-F1
#
_cell.length_a   1.000
_cell.length_b   1.000
_cell.length_c   1.000
_cell.angle_alpha   90.00
_cell.angle_beta   90.00
_cell.angle_gamma   90.00
#
_symmetry.space_group_name_H-M   'P 1'
#
loop_
_entity.id
_entity.type
_entity.pdbx_description
1 polymer ?
#
loop_
_entity_poly.entity_id
_entity_poly.type
_entity_poly.pdbx_seq_one_letter_code
_entity_poly.pdbx_strand_id
1 'polypeptide(L)' 'HLVETSNPAHSLGYVTSSTPGVVVEGWIGLALLANGKQRIGGKLLAVSPVHDESTEVEIITPHWFDPENSRVRS' A
#
# COMPACT_ATOMS: atom_id res chain seq x y z
N HIS A 1 7.63 1.44 7.90
CA HIS A 1 6.48 1.00 8.72
C HIS A 1 5.19 1.56 8.17
N LEU A 2 4.08 0.83 8.30
CA LEU A 2 2.74 1.32 8.02
C LEU A 2 2.04 1.61 9.35
N VAL A 3 1.59 2.84 9.56
CA VAL A 3 1.04 3.32 10.83
C VAL A 3 -0.23 4.13 10.62
N GLU A 4 -1.09 4.16 11.64
CA GLU A 4 -2.20 5.11 11.69
C GLU A 4 -1.69 6.48 12.17
N THR A 5 -2.21 7.57 11.60
CA THR A 5 -1.82 8.93 11.98
C THR A 5 -2.09 9.22 13.46
N SER A 6 -3.13 8.61 14.04
CA SER A 6 -3.49 8.73 15.46
C SER A 6 -2.55 7.96 16.40
N ASN A 7 -1.78 6.99 15.90
CA ASN A 7 -0.89 6.16 16.70
C ASN A 7 0.38 5.76 15.92
N PRO A 8 1.30 6.71 15.68
CA PRO A 8 2.49 6.47 14.86
C PRO A 8 3.50 5.52 15.51
N ALA A 9 3.40 5.26 16.82
CA ALA A 9 4.28 4.33 17.54
C ALA A 9 3.93 2.85 17.26
N HIS A 10 2.71 2.57 16.78
CA HIS A 10 2.25 1.21 16.54
C HIS A 10 2.28 0.84 15.05
N SER A 11 3.24 0.01 14.68
CA SER A 11 3.37 -0.51 13.32
C SER A 11 2.31 -1.57 13.03
N LEU A 12 1.47 -1.33 12.02
CA LEU A 12 0.49 -2.28 11.49
C LEU A 12 1.08 -3.23 10.45
N GLY A 13 2.25 -2.90 9.90
CA GLY A 13 2.85 -3.66 8.82
C GLY A 13 4.04 -2.97 8.17
N TYR A 14 4.47 -3.52 7.03
CA TYR A 14 5.55 -2.97 6.23
C TYR A 14 5.35 -3.26 4.74
N VAL A 15 5.88 -2.35 3.92
CA VAL A 15 5.96 -2.50 2.47
C VAL A 15 7.05 -3.53 2.16
N THR A 16 6.73 -4.56 1.37
CA THR A 16 7.65 -5.62 0.97
C THR A 16 8.31 -5.33 -0.37
N SER A 17 7.62 -4.63 -1.25
CA SER A 17 8.14 -4.17 -2.54
C SER A 17 7.44 -2.89 -2.97
N SER A 18 8.12 -2.08 -3.78
CA SER A 18 7.55 -0.88 -4.38
C SER A 18 8.15 -0.64 -5.77
N THR A 19 7.36 0.00 -6.64
CA THR A 19 7.77 0.37 -8.00
C THR A 19 7.00 1.61 -8.43
N PRO A 20 7.57 2.45 -9.33
CA PRO A 20 6.78 3.43 -10.05
C PRO A 20 5.59 2.76 -10.75
N GLY A 21 4.45 3.41 -10.71
CA GLY A 21 3.25 2.97 -11.43
C GLY A 21 3.46 3.12 -12.93
N VAL A 22 3.15 2.06 -13.68
CA VAL A 22 3.13 2.09 -15.15
C VAL A 22 1.74 2.42 -15.69
N VAL A 23 0.70 2.03 -14.93
CA VAL A 23 -0.71 2.18 -15.29
C VAL A 23 -1.37 3.32 -14.52
N VAL A 24 -0.84 3.65 -13.34
CA VAL A 24 -1.29 4.74 -12.47
C VAL A 24 -0.14 5.70 -12.27
N GLU A 25 -0.46 6.99 -12.08
CA GLU A 25 0.55 7.97 -11.69
C GLU A 25 1.05 7.70 -10.26
N GLY A 26 2.33 7.98 -10.02
CA GLY A 26 2.95 7.81 -8.70
C GLY A 26 3.57 6.43 -8.49
N TRP A 27 3.43 5.90 -7.29
CA TRP A 27 4.08 4.67 -6.83
C TRP A 27 3.05 3.65 -6.36
N ILE A 28 3.33 2.37 -6.63
CA ILE A 28 2.58 1.24 -6.08
C ILE A 28 3.51 0.37 -5.25
N GLY A 29 2.95 -0.29 -4.24
CA GLY A 29 3.69 -1.22 -3.41
C GLY A 29 2.83 -2.35 -2.90
N LEU A 30 3.48 -3.48 -2.59
CA LEU A 30 2.89 -4.59 -1.86
C LEU A 30 3.29 -4.48 -0.40
N ALA A 31 2.39 -4.89 0.49
CA ALA A 31 2.62 -4.83 1.93
C ALA A 31 1.99 -6.01 2.65
N LEU A 32 2.64 -6.40 3.75
CA LEU A 32 2.05 -7.26 4.77
C LEU A 32 1.43 -6.35 5.84
N LEU A 33 0.11 -6.43 5.99
CA LEU A 33 -0.67 -5.53 6.83
C LEU A 33 -1.63 -6.30 7.74
N ALA A 34 -1.59 -5.99 9.04
CA ALA A 34 -2.52 -6.53 10.02
C ALA A 34 -3.97 -6.16 9.66
N ASN A 35 -4.82 -7.18 9.50
CA ASN A 35 -6.21 -7.05 9.03
C ASN A 35 -6.31 -6.27 7.70
N GLY A 36 -5.36 -6.47 6.78
CA GLY A 36 -5.25 -5.67 5.56
C GLY A 36 -6.49 -5.70 4.67
N LYS A 37 -7.17 -6.85 4.55
CA LYS A 37 -8.40 -6.97 3.74
C LYS A 37 -9.53 -6.10 4.28
N GLN A 38 -9.64 -5.96 5.60
CA GLN A 38 -10.65 -5.13 6.26
C GLN A 38 -10.33 -3.63 6.17
N ARG A 39 -9.13 -3.27 5.73
CA ARG A 39 -8.65 -1.89 5.66
C ARG A 39 -8.62 -1.33 4.23
N ILE A 40 -9.09 -2.09 3.23
CA ILE A 40 -9.20 -1.63 1.84
C ILE A 40 -10.07 -0.36 1.77
N GLY A 41 -9.62 0.65 1.02
CA GLY A 41 -10.18 2.00 0.96
C GLY A 41 -9.72 2.93 2.10
N GLY A 42 -8.99 2.39 3.08
CA GLY A 42 -8.42 3.17 4.17
C GLY A 42 -7.07 3.79 3.81
N LYS A 43 -6.70 4.85 4.55
CA LYS A 43 -5.42 5.54 4.42
C LYS A 43 -4.54 5.28 5.63
N LEU A 44 -3.23 5.16 5.41
CA LEU A 44 -2.18 5.02 6.43
C LEU A 44 -1.00 5.92 6.09
N LEU A 45 -0.05 6.03 7.02
CA LEU A 45 1.26 6.61 6.75
C LEU A 45 2.28 5.50 6.53
N ALA A 46 3.00 5.56 5.41
CA ALA A 46 4.23 4.83 5.20
C ALA A 46 5.39 5.68 5.70
N VAL A 47 6.10 5.18 6.71
CA VAL A 47 7.17 5.90 7.41
C VAL A 47 8.50 5.17 7.25
N SER A 48 9.55 5.91 6.90
CA SER A 48 10.93 5.45 6.91
C SER A 48 11.73 6.22 7.97
N PRO A 49 11.88 5.66 9.19
CA PRO A 49 12.64 6.33 10.26
C PRO A 49 14.12 6.54 9.90
N VAL A 50 14.68 5.69 9.05
CA VAL A 50 16.08 5.78 8.59
C VAL A 50 16.29 6.99 7.69
N HIS A 51 15.27 7.39 6.94
CA HIS A 51 15.32 8.52 6.01
C HIS A 51 14.62 9.76 6.55
N ASP A 52 14.03 9.70 7.75
CA ASP A 52 13.18 10.75 8.34
C ASP A 52 12.06 11.20 7.39
N GLU A 53 11.48 10.23 6.67
CA GLU A 53 10.46 10.48 5.65
C GLU A 53 9.15 9.78 6.00
N SER A 54 8.04 10.41 5.60
CA SER A 54 6.72 9.80 5.66
C SER A 54 5.87 10.23 4.47
N THR A 55 5.00 9.34 4.02
CA THR A 55 4.04 9.61 2.94
C THR A 55 2.70 8.93 3.22
N GLU A 56 1.62 9.57 2.80
CA GLU A 56 0.28 8.98 2.89
C GLU A 56 0.13 7.90 1.81
N VAL A 57 -0.47 6.77 2.18
CA VAL A 57 -0.75 5.66 1.27
C VAL A 57 -2.20 5.20 1.42
N GLU A 58 -2.83 4.87 0.31
CA GLU A 58 -4.16 4.25 0.27
C GLU A 58 -4.02 2.73 0.12
N ILE A 59 -4.81 1.99 0.89
CA ILE A 59 -4.86 0.54 0.82
C ILE A 59 -5.90 0.15 -0.24
N ILE A 60 -5.44 -0.45 -1.32
CA ILE A 60 -6.32 -0.97 -2.38
C ILE A 60 -6.29 -2.51 -2.41
N THR A 61 -7.19 -3.11 -3.20
CA THR A 61 -7.14 -4.56 -3.46
C THR A 61 -5.80 -4.95 -4.09
N PRO A 62 -5.17 -6.07 -3.69
CA PRO A 62 -3.96 -6.56 -4.35
C PRO A 62 -4.23 -6.97 -5.80
N HIS A 63 -5.47 -7.34 -6.12
CA HIS A 63 -5.94 -7.67 -7.47
C HIS A 63 -6.66 -6.46 -8.09
N TRP A 64 -5.94 -5.36 -8.26
CA TRP A 64 -6.52 -4.10 -8.75
C TRP A 64 -6.43 -3.95 -10.27
N PHE A 65 -5.44 -4.57 -10.89
CA PHE A 65 -5.18 -4.43 -12.31
C PHE A 65 -5.70 -5.62 -13.10
N ASP A 66 -6.55 -5.37 -14.09
CA ASP A 66 -7.29 -6.37 -14.87
C ASP A 66 -8.03 -7.41 -13.99
N PRO A 67 -8.96 -6.97 -13.12
CA PRO A 67 -9.62 -7.87 -12.19
C PRO A 67 -10.38 -9.00 -12.90
N GLU A 68 -10.96 -8.69 -14.07
CA GLU A 68 -11.75 -9.60 -14.91
C GLU A 68 -10.90 -10.54 -15.78
N ASN A 69 -9.57 -10.43 -15.73
CA ASN A 69 -8.63 -11.24 -16.51
C ASN A 69 -8.91 -11.18 -18.02
N SER A 70 -9.29 -10.00 -18.51
CA SER A 70 -9.66 -9.75 -19.90
C SER A 70 -8.47 -9.77 -20.85
N ARG A 71 -7.28 -9.40 -20.38
CA ARG A 71 -6.08 -9.20 -21.20
C ARG A 71 -5.29 -10.50 -21.46
N VAL A 72 -5.56 -11.55 -20.69
CA VAL A 72 -4.89 -12.86 -20.84
C VAL A 72 -5.65 -13.78 -21.81
N ARG A 73 -6.93 -13.50 -22.09
CA ARG A 73 -7.80 -14.38 -22.90
C ARG A 73 -7.76 -14.09 -24.41
N SER A 74 -6.89 -13.19 -24.87
CA SER A 74 -6.73 -12.80 -26.28
C SER A 74 -5.75 -13.68 -27.05
#